data_AF-A0A2V7FFD0-F1
#
_entry.id   AF-A0A2V7FFD0-F1
#
_cell.length_a   1.000
_cell.length_b   1.000
_cell.length_c   1.000
_cell.angle_alpha   90.00
_cell.angle_beta   90.00
_cell.angle_gamma   90.00
#
_symmetry.space_group_name_H-M   'P 1'
#
loop_
_entity.id
_entity.type
_entity.pdbx_description
1 polymer ?
#
loop_
_entity_poly.entity_id
_entity_poly.type
_entity_poly.pdbx_seq_one_letter_code
_entity_poly.pdbx_strand_id
1 'polypeptide(L)'
;MKLLNVRLAPEDARMAARLRQVGIPISRVVREAIRAAHARHATIRASRKRPSEIMASIYREHPDPPDLPREPRDLRSRASVRRVIRRRLRPRRS
;
A
#
# COMPACT_ATOMS: atom_id res chain seq x y z
N MET A 1 -23.85 -14.84 -11.54
CA MET A 1 -23.11 -13.74 -12.19
C MET A 1 -23.78 -12.42 -11.85
N LYS A 2 -23.04 -11.38 -11.45
CA LYS A 2 -23.61 -10.05 -11.18
C LYS A 2 -23.32 -9.13 -12.36
N LEU A 3 -24.35 -8.44 -12.85
CA LEU A 3 -24.21 -7.46 -13.93
C LEU A 3 -23.74 -6.11 -13.35
N LEU A 4 -22.81 -5.47 -14.05
CA LEU A 4 -22.31 -4.14 -13.73
C LEU A 4 -22.57 -3.25 -14.95
N ASN A 5 -23.31 -2.17 -14.74
CA ASN A 5 -23.50 -1.13 -15.75
C ASN A 5 -22.40 -0.08 -15.61
N VAL A 6 -21.73 0.24 -16.70
CA VAL A 6 -20.65 1.24 -16.75
C VAL A 6 -21.05 2.32 -17.73
N ARG A 7 -20.93 3.58 -17.32
CA ARG A 7 -21.11 4.74 -18.20
C ARG A 7 -19.79 4.99 -18.94
N LEU A 8 -19.87 5.15 -20.25
CA LEU A 8 -18.72 5.42 -21.11
C LEU A 8 -18.79 6.84 -21.63
N ALA A 9 -17.64 7.49 -21.75
CA ALA A 9 -17.53 8.73 -22.49
C ALA A 9 -17.82 8.47 -23.99
N PRO A 10 -18.19 9.50 -24.78
CA PRO A 10 -18.51 9.32 -26.20
C PRO A 10 -17.38 8.67 -27.01
N GLU A 11 -16.13 8.95 -26.68
CA GLU A 11 -14.95 8.34 -27.30
C GLU A 11 -14.78 6.87 -26.97
N ASP A 12 -14.92 6.50 -25.70
CA ASP A 12 -14.87 5.11 -25.23
C ASP A 12 -16.01 4.29 -25.84
N ALA A 13 -17.20 4.88 -25.98
CA ALA A 13 -18.33 4.24 -26.65
C ALA A 13 -18.00 3.93 -28.12
N ARG A 14 -17.35 4.85 -28.84
CA ARG A 14 -16.88 4.60 -30.22
C ARG A 14 -15.82 3.51 -30.28
N MET A 15 -14.89 3.47 -29.33
CA MET A 15 -13.89 2.39 -29.24
C MET A 15 -14.56 1.04 -28.97
N ALA A 16 -15.50 0.98 -28.03
CA ALA A 16 -16.25 -0.23 -27.71
C ALA A 16 -17.08 -0.74 -28.90
N ALA A 17 -17.65 0.16 -29.70
CA ALA A 17 -18.35 -0.19 -30.93
C ALA A 17 -17.40 -0.83 -31.96
N ARG A 18 -16.21 -0.25 -32.18
CA ARG A 18 -15.18 -0.81 -33.08
C ARG A 18 -14.69 -2.18 -32.62
N LEU A 19 -14.44 -2.36 -31.32
CA LEU A 19 -14.06 -3.66 -30.76
C LEU A 19 -15.15 -4.72 -30.97
N ARG A 20 -16.42 -4.32 -30.86
CA ARG A 20 -17.54 -5.22 -31.11
C ARG A 20 -17.61 -5.67 -32.58
N GLN A 21 -17.31 -4.78 -33.53
CA GLN A 21 -17.31 -5.10 -34.96
C GLN A 21 -16.31 -6.21 -35.31
N VAL A 22 -15.20 -6.31 -34.56
CA VAL A 22 -14.19 -7.38 -34.73
C VAL A 22 -14.42 -8.56 -33.77
N GLY A 23 -15.62 -8.68 -33.19
CA GLY A 23 -15.99 -9.82 -32.34
C GLY A 23 -15.47 -9.76 -30.90
N ILE A 24 -14.95 -8.63 -30.45
CA ILE A 24 -14.44 -8.46 -29.08
C ILE A 24 -15.52 -7.75 -28.23
N PRO A 25 -16.26 -8.48 -27.36
CA PRO A 25 -17.26 -7.85 -26.50
C PRO A 25 -16.58 -7.05 -25.39
N ILE A 26 -17.08 -5.84 -25.12
CA ILE A 26 -16.55 -4.96 -24.05
C ILE A 26 -16.52 -5.64 -22.68
N SER A 27 -17.45 -6.56 -22.42
CA SER A 27 -17.50 -7.31 -21.17
C SER A 27 -16.29 -8.23 -20.96
N ARG A 28 -15.68 -8.74 -22.04
CA ARG A 28 -14.42 -9.49 -21.99
C ARG A 28 -13.27 -8.55 -21.57
N VAL A 29 -13.15 -7.41 -22.24
CA VAL A 29 -12.13 -6.39 -21.95
C VAL A 29 -12.21 -5.93 -20.50
N VAL A 30 -13.40 -5.58 -20.02
CA VAL A 30 -13.61 -5.12 -18.63
C VAL A 30 -13.24 -6.22 -17.63
N ARG A 31 -13.63 -7.48 -17.88
CA ARG A 31 -13.28 -8.59 -16.98
C ARG A 31 -11.77 -8.83 -16.92
N GLU A 32 -11.09 -8.80 -18.07
CA GLU A 32 -9.63 -8.95 -18.14
C GLU A 32 -8.93 -7.78 -17.44
N ALA A 33 -9.40 -6.55 -17.65
CA ALA A 33 -8.87 -5.36 -16.98
C ALA A 33 -9.04 -5.41 -15.46
N ILE A 34 -10.22 -5.84 -14.97
CA ILE A 34 -10.47 -6.02 -13.52
C ILE A 34 -9.52 -7.07 -12.95
N ARG A 35 -9.34 -8.22 -13.62
CA ARG A 35 -8.42 -9.27 -13.15
C ARG A 35 -6.98 -8.78 -13.11
N ALA A 36 -6.54 -8.06 -14.15
CA ALA A 36 -5.20 -7.50 -14.19
C ALA A 36 -4.98 -6.43 -13.11
N ALA A 37 -5.95 -5.54 -12.89
CA ALA A 37 -5.91 -4.55 -11.82
C ALA A 37 -5.88 -5.23 -10.44
N HIS A 38 -6.74 -6.22 -10.22
CA HIS A 38 -6.74 -7.01 -9.00
C HIS A 38 -5.40 -7.71 -8.77
N ALA A 39 -4.83 -8.33 -9.81
CA ALA A 39 -3.52 -8.99 -9.71
C ALA A 39 -2.41 -8.00 -9.33
N ARG A 40 -2.36 -6.80 -9.95
CA ARG A 40 -1.40 -5.75 -9.59
C ARG A 40 -1.55 -5.27 -8.15
N HIS A 41 -2.78 -5.06 -7.68
CA HIS A 41 -3.02 -4.66 -6.29
C HIS A 41 -2.77 -5.80 -5.30
N ALA A 42 -3.07 -7.03 -5.71
CA ALA A 42 -2.79 -8.23 -4.93
C ALA A 42 -1.29 -8.47 -4.82
N THR A 43 -0.48 -8.23 -5.85
CA THR A 43 0.99 -8.34 -5.76
C THR A 43 1.60 -7.25 -4.89
N ILE A 44 1.10 -6.01 -4.97
CA ILE A 44 1.52 -4.93 -4.05
C ILE A 44 1.22 -5.32 -2.59
N ARG A 45 0.02 -5.84 -2.31
CA ARG A 45 -0.34 -6.39 -0.98
C ARG A 45 0.34 -7.71 -0.65
N ALA A 46 0.78 -8.48 -1.64
CA ALA A 46 1.49 -9.74 -1.51
C ALA A 46 3.00 -9.57 -1.44
N SER A 47 3.52 -8.36 -1.21
CA SER A 47 4.70 -8.18 -0.34
C SER A 47 4.33 -8.65 1.08
N ARG A 48 4.07 -9.95 1.17
CA ARG A 48 3.39 -10.68 2.24
C ARG A 48 4.30 -10.92 3.44
N LYS A 49 5.45 -10.24 3.50
CA LYS A 49 6.27 -10.36 4.70
C LYS A 49 5.49 -9.73 5.83
N ARG A 50 5.17 -10.54 6.84
CA ARG A 50 4.59 -10.00 8.07
C ARG A 50 5.54 -8.90 8.57
N PRO A 51 5.04 -7.82 9.20
CA PRO A 51 5.93 -6.80 9.75
C PRO A 51 7.05 -7.39 10.61
N SER A 52 6.78 -8.48 11.35
CA SER A 52 7.78 -9.26 12.08
C SER A 52 8.89 -9.87 11.21
N GLU A 53 8.56 -10.38 10.03
CA GLU A 53 9.51 -10.98 9.09
C GLU A 53 10.38 -9.91 8.41
N ILE A 54 9.80 -8.73 8.15
CA ILE A 54 10.56 -7.57 7.66
C ILE A 54 11.56 -7.12 8.72
N MET A 55 11.09 -6.92 9.95
CA MET A 55 11.96 -6.53 11.07
C MET A 55 13.05 -7.58 11.32
N ALA A 56 12.72 -8.87 11.28
CA ALA A 56 13.70 -9.94 11.42
C ALA A 56 14.77 -9.93 10.30
N SER A 57 14.40 -9.59 9.06
CA SER A 57 15.41 -9.42 8.01
C SER A 57 16.31 -8.21 8.25
N ILE A 58 15.75 -7.09 8.71
CA ILE A 58 16.51 -5.87 9.04
C ILE A 58 17.53 -6.16 10.14
N TYR A 59 17.11 -6.79 11.24
CA TYR A 59 18.02 -7.12 12.35
C TYR A 59 19.06 -8.17 12.00
N ARG A 60 18.80 -9.02 11.00
CA ARG A 60 19.78 -10.00 10.51
C ARG A 60 20.86 -9.32 9.67
N GLU A 61 20.46 -8.37 8.82
CA GLU A 61 21.36 -7.62 7.96
C GLU A 61 22.15 -6.55 8.74
N HIS A 62 21.51 -5.99 9.77
CA HIS A 62 22.07 -4.97 10.65
C HIS A 62 21.82 -5.36 12.10
N PRO A 63 22.67 -6.21 12.69
CA PRO A 63 22.54 -6.59 14.09
C PRO A 63 22.75 -5.38 15.01
N ASP A 64 21.96 -5.29 16.06
CA ASP A 64 22.14 -4.26 17.10
C ASP A 64 23.50 -4.48 17.80
N PRO A 65 24.29 -3.42 18.04
CA PRO A 65 25.52 -3.54 18.81
C PRO A 65 25.26 -4.13 20.21
N PRO A 66 26.20 -4.91 20.76
CA PRO A 66 26.02 -5.60 22.05
C PRO A 66 25.77 -4.63 23.22
N ASP A 67 26.30 -3.40 23.13
CA ASP A 67 26.18 -2.37 24.17
C ASP A 67 25.08 -1.34 23.86
N LEU A 68 24.04 -1.71 23.12
CA LEU A 68 22.95 -0.79 22.81
C LEU A 68 22.29 -0.32 24.12
N PRO A 69 22.35 0.98 24.47
CA PRO A 69 21.73 1.46 25.68
C PRO A 69 20.22 1.21 25.60
N ARG A 70 19.68 0.55 26.63
CA ARG A 70 18.25 0.27 26.71
C ARG A 70 17.48 1.58 26.63
N GLU A 71 16.59 1.74 25.65
CA GLU A 71 15.78 2.95 25.55
C GLU A 71 14.96 3.08 26.85
N PRO A 72 15.19 4.11 27.68
CA PRO A 72 14.57 4.23 29.00
C PRO A 72 13.09 4.62 28.90
N ARG A 73 12.51 4.62 27.70
CA ARG A 73 11.21 5.20 27.39
C ARG A 73 10.30 4.15 26.79
N ASP A 74 9.06 4.15 27.25
CA ASP A 74 8.02 3.36 26.62
C ASP A 74 7.61 3.97 25.27
N LEU A 75 8.08 3.34 24.19
CA LEU A 75 7.76 3.70 22.80
C LEU A 75 6.31 3.32 22.41
N ARG A 76 5.65 2.46 23.20
CA ARG A 76 4.25 2.08 22.97
C ARG A 76 3.27 3.06 23.60
N SER A 77 3.71 3.89 24.54
CA SER A 77 2.91 4.97 25.11
C SER A 77 2.95 6.24 24.26
N ARG A 78 1.84 6.51 23.57
CA ARG A 78 1.67 7.75 22.79
C ARG A 78 1.89 9.01 23.64
N ALA A 79 1.46 8.99 24.91
CA ALA A 79 1.64 10.12 25.82
C ALA A 79 3.13 10.36 26.15
N SER A 80 3.89 9.29 26.39
CA SER A 80 5.34 9.33 26.63
C SER A 80 6.09 9.91 25.43
N VAL A 81 5.84 9.37 24.22
CA VAL A 81 6.48 9.83 22.98
C VAL A 81 6.16 11.29 22.69
N ARG A 82 4.89 11.71 22.83
CA ARG A 82 4.49 13.10 22.58
C ARG A 82 5.18 14.09 23.51
N ARG A 83 5.37 13.71 24.79
CA ARG A 83 6.08 14.55 25.78
C ARG A 83 7.53 14.78 25.37
N VAL A 84 8.20 13.75 24.88
CA VAL A 84 9.61 13.80 24.44
C VAL A 84 9.77 14.68 23.20
N ILE A 85 8.93 14.45 22.18
CA ILE A 85 8.94 15.26 20.95
C ILE A 85 8.74 16.74 21.30
N ARG A 86 7.73 17.06 22.12
CA ARG A 86 7.49 18.44 22.56
C ARG A 86 8.66 19.03 23.34
N ARG A 87 9.32 18.25 24.21
CA ARG A 87 10.51 18.72 24.94
C ARG A 87 11.66 19.04 23.99
N ARG A 88 11.85 18.25 22.93
CA ARG A 88 12.92 18.42 21.95
C ARG A 88 12.67 19.58 20.98
N LEU A 89 11.39 19.85 20.67
CA LEU A 89 10.96 20.96 19.82
C LEU A 89 10.80 22.29 20.57
N ARG A 90 10.97 22.32 21.89
CA ARG A 90 10.99 23.58 22.63
C ARG A 90 12.28 24.33 22.27
N PRO A 91 12.20 25.59 21.80
CA PRO A 91 13.38 26.42 21.61
C PRO A 91 14.16 26.50 22.92
N ARG A 92 15.49 26.36 22.87
CA ARG A 92 16.34 26.71 24.02
C ARG A 92 16.14 28.21 24.22
N ARG A 93 15.52 28.60 25.34
CA ARG A 93 15.54 30.00 25.78
C ARG A 93 17.00 30.33 26.11
N SER A 94 17.64 31.06 25.19
CA SER A 94 18.85 31.85 25.43
C SER A 94 18.50 33.07 26.27
#